data_AF-A0A0M9BRV1-F1
#
_entry.id   AF-A0A0M9BRV1-F1
#
_cell.length_a   1.000
_cell.length_b   1.000
_cell.length_c   1.000
_cell.angle_alpha   90.00
_cell.angle_beta   90.00
_cell.angle_gamma   90.00
#
_symmetry.space_group_name_H-M   'P 1'
#
loop_
_entity.id
_entity.type
_entity.pdbx_description
1 polymer ?
#
loop_
_entity_poly.entity_id
_entity_poly.type
_entity_poly.pdbx_seq_one_letter_code
_entity_poly.pdbx_strand_id
1 'polypeptide(L)'
;MKKHRTFNIFYKIGLGYLLVLAVLAGCILLIQNSTSKLQSELDFLVDHDMKVHALTYEIEKSMVDMETGQRGYVITGQENYLDPYTNGKEQMAVLKEQLATLISDNPSQLKLLEDIHSYMANWIQVAGEPIVALRHANDLPSIRQFFTTDPGKKDMDQIRQSLNTFRTNELALTETRTEALKQKNKILNWELYGALFLVTLISVIAALVLSRSIVRNIRTVTHALNDIAPPMVI
;
A
#
# COMPACT_ATOMS: atom_id res chain seq x y z
N MET A 1 0.65 69.69 -19.97
CA MET A 1 -0.43 68.76 -19.54
C MET A 1 0.11 67.34 -19.39
N LYS A 2 0.46 66.91 -18.17
CA LYS A 2 0.87 65.51 -17.89
C LYS A 2 -0.38 64.72 -17.49
N LYS A 3 -0.84 63.85 -18.38
CA LYS A 3 -1.99 62.96 -18.20
C LYS A 3 -1.63 61.89 -17.15
N HIS A 4 -1.95 62.13 -15.89
CA HIS A 4 -1.84 61.10 -14.84
C HIS A 4 -2.87 60.00 -15.11
N ARG A 5 -2.42 58.86 -15.65
CA ARG A 5 -3.21 57.64 -15.76
C ARG A 5 -3.63 57.17 -14.35
N THR A 6 -4.88 57.43 -13.97
CA THR A 6 -5.55 56.96 -12.74
C THR A 6 -5.90 55.47 -12.76
N PHE A 7 -5.52 54.75 -13.82
CA PHE A 7 -5.65 53.30 -14.00
C PHE A 7 -4.81 52.42 -13.03
N ASN A 8 -4.13 53.01 -12.05
CA ASN A 8 -3.02 52.35 -11.37
C ASN A 8 -3.34 51.66 -10.03
N ILE A 9 -4.49 51.90 -9.38
CA ILE A 9 -4.75 51.33 -8.04
C ILE A 9 -5.54 50.03 -8.13
N PHE A 10 -6.67 50.04 -8.85
CA PHE A 10 -7.50 48.85 -9.03
C PHE A 10 -6.75 47.69 -9.69
N TYR A 11 -5.93 47.98 -10.70
CA TYR A 11 -5.10 46.94 -11.35
C TYR A 11 -4.04 46.36 -10.40
N LYS A 12 -3.49 47.17 -9.48
CA LYS A 12 -2.52 46.70 -8.47
C LYS A 12 -3.17 45.82 -7.40
N ILE A 13 -4.39 46.16 -6.96
CA ILE A 13 -5.18 45.35 -6.03
C ILE A 13 -5.57 44.02 -6.70
N GLY A 14 -6.08 44.08 -7.93
CA GLY A 14 -6.46 42.91 -8.71
C GLY A 14 -5.28 41.97 -8.98
N LEU A 15 -4.11 42.53 -9.32
CA LEU A 15 -2.89 41.75 -9.58
C LEU A 15 -2.33 41.11 -8.31
N GLY A 16 -2.43 41.78 -7.16
CA GLY A 16 -2.08 41.19 -5.86
C GLY A 16 -2.99 40.01 -5.50
N TYR A 17 -4.31 40.16 -5.69
CA TYR A 17 -5.28 39.10 -5.43
C TYR A 17 -5.11 37.91 -6.38
N LEU A 18 -4.87 38.16 -7.67
CA LEU A 18 -4.56 37.14 -8.67
C LEU A 18 -3.28 36.37 -8.33
N LEU A 19 -2.24 37.06 -7.83
CA LEU A 19 -0.99 36.42 -7.44
C LEU A 19 -1.20 35.49 -6.25
N VAL A 20 -1.96 35.92 -5.24
CA VAL A 20 -2.31 35.06 -4.09
C VAL A 20 -3.11 33.83 -4.55
N LEU A 21 -4.10 34.00 -5.44
CA LEU A 21 -4.87 32.88 -5.98
C LEU A 21 -4.01 31.92 -6.82
N ALA A 22 -3.08 32.44 -7.61
CA ALA A 22 -2.16 31.63 -8.41
C ALA A 22 -1.20 30.81 -7.53
N VAL A 23 -0.69 31.40 -6.45
CA VAL A 23 0.15 30.69 -5.47
C VAL A 23 -0.66 29.61 -4.76
N LEU A 24 -1.89 29.92 -4.32
CA LEU A 24 -2.78 28.94 -3.69
C LEU A 24 -3.09 27.77 -4.63
N ALA A 25 -3.43 28.05 -5.89
CA ALA A 25 -3.66 27.02 -6.90
C ALA A 25 -2.40 26.16 -7.15
N GLY A 26 -1.23 26.79 -7.22
CA GLY A 26 0.05 26.08 -7.32
C GLY A 26 0.32 25.17 -6.12
N CYS A 27 0.07 25.64 -4.90
CA CYS A 27 0.19 24.83 -3.69
C CYS A 27 -0.78 23.64 -3.71
N ILE A 28 -2.04 23.84 -4.11
CA ILE A 28 -3.03 22.77 -4.22
C ILE A 28 -2.58 21.70 -5.22
N LEU A 29 -2.07 22.10 -6.39
CA LEU A 29 -1.57 21.17 -7.42
C LEU A 29 -0.33 20.40 -6.95
N LEU A 30 0.61 21.05 -6.25
CA LEU A 30 1.78 20.40 -5.67
C LEU A 30 1.37 19.35 -4.63
N ILE A 31 0.45 19.71 -3.73
CA ILE A 31 -0.08 18.80 -2.71
C ILE A 31 -0.78 17.60 -3.38
N GLN A 32 -1.66 17.83 -4.36
CA GLN A 32 -2.35 16.73 -5.06
C GLN A 32 -1.38 15.73 -5.70
N ASN A 33 -0.37 16.20 -6.44
CA ASN A 33 0.62 15.34 -7.09
C ASN A 33 1.46 14.53 -6.09
N SER A 34 1.78 15.12 -4.95
CA SER A 34 2.52 14.44 -3.89
C SER A 34 1.66 13.38 -3.17
N THR A 35 0.38 13.68 -2.94
CA THR A 35 -0.55 12.77 -2.24
C THR A 35 -0.93 11.57 -3.11
N SER A 36 -1.15 11.79 -4.42
CA SER A 36 -1.55 10.73 -5.34
C SER A 36 -0.47 9.65 -5.52
N LYS A 37 0.82 10.03 -5.52
CA LYS A 37 1.94 9.08 -5.59
C LYS A 37 2.05 8.22 -4.33
N LEU A 38 1.83 8.84 -3.16
CA LEU A 38 1.85 8.13 -1.88
C LEU A 38 0.68 7.13 -1.79
N GLN A 39 -0.51 7.54 -2.22
CA GLN A 39 -1.69 6.67 -2.26
C GLN A 39 -1.50 5.51 -3.23
N SER A 40 -0.98 5.73 -4.44
CA SER A 40 -0.76 4.63 -5.39
C SER A 40 0.29 3.62 -4.90
N GLU A 41 1.34 4.06 -4.20
CA GLU A 41 2.35 3.16 -3.61
C GLU A 41 1.77 2.37 -2.43
N LEU A 42 0.92 2.99 -1.61
CA LEU A 42 0.24 2.33 -0.50
C LEU A 42 -0.80 1.31 -0.98
N ASP A 43 -1.64 1.68 -1.95
CA ASP A 43 -2.69 0.81 -2.48
C ASP A 43 -2.08 -0.41 -3.18
N PHE A 44 -1.00 -0.22 -3.95
CA PHE A 44 -0.26 -1.32 -4.55
C PHE A 44 0.35 -2.24 -3.48
N LEU A 45 0.98 -1.66 -2.45
CA LEU A 45 1.60 -2.44 -1.37
C LEU A 45 0.57 -3.27 -0.61
N VAL A 46 -0.55 -2.65 -0.22
CA VAL A 46 -1.60 -3.32 0.55
C VAL A 46 -2.29 -4.41 -0.27
N ASP A 47 -2.62 -4.13 -1.54
CA ASP A 47 -3.25 -5.11 -2.43
C ASP A 47 -2.31 -6.30 -2.72
N HIS A 48 -1.02 -6.01 -2.96
CA HIS A 48 -0.01 -7.03 -3.19
C HIS A 48 0.19 -7.92 -1.96
N ASP A 49 0.51 -7.34 -0.80
CA ASP A 49 0.80 -8.09 0.43
C ASP A 49 -0.43 -8.90 0.86
N MET A 50 -1.63 -8.33 0.73
CA MET A 50 -2.88 -9.04 1.02
C MET A 50 -3.08 -10.26 0.12
N LYS A 51 -2.79 -10.15 -1.19
CA LYS A 51 -2.87 -11.28 -2.14
C LYS A 51 -1.83 -12.35 -1.84
N VAL A 52 -0.59 -11.96 -1.53
CA VAL A 52 0.48 -12.89 -1.15
C VAL A 52 0.09 -13.68 0.10
N HIS A 53 -0.41 -12.99 1.13
CA HIS A 53 -0.90 -13.65 2.34
C HIS A 53 -2.10 -14.57 2.08
N ALA A 54 -3.09 -14.10 1.32
CA ALA A 54 -4.28 -14.90 0.98
C ALA A 54 -3.89 -16.21 0.28
N LEU A 55 -3.05 -16.14 -0.74
CA LEU A 55 -2.57 -17.33 -1.46
C LEU A 55 -1.75 -18.27 -0.57
N THR A 56 -0.91 -17.71 0.31
CA THR A 56 -0.13 -18.53 1.26
C THR A 56 -1.04 -19.27 2.24
N TYR A 57 -2.11 -18.62 2.72
CA TYR A 57 -3.13 -19.27 3.55
C TYR A 57 -3.95 -20.30 2.77
N GLU A 58 -4.25 -20.04 1.50
CA GLU A 58 -4.99 -20.97 0.65
C GLU A 58 -4.19 -22.25 0.39
N ILE A 59 -2.87 -22.14 0.17
CA ILE A 59 -1.96 -23.30 0.10
C ILE A 59 -1.98 -24.10 1.41
N GLU A 60 -1.84 -23.44 2.56
CA GLU A 60 -1.86 -24.10 3.86
C GLU A 60 -3.19 -24.82 4.11
N LYS A 61 -4.30 -24.13 3.85
CA LYS A 61 -5.65 -24.66 4.01
C LYS A 61 -5.86 -25.86 3.10
N SER A 62 -5.51 -25.74 1.82
CA SER A 62 -5.61 -26.84 0.85
C SER A 62 -4.85 -28.08 1.35
N MET A 63 -3.63 -27.92 1.86
CA MET A 63 -2.88 -29.04 2.42
C MET A 63 -3.52 -29.68 3.65
N VAL A 64 -4.03 -28.87 4.57
CA VAL A 64 -4.72 -29.39 5.77
C VAL A 64 -6.02 -30.09 5.38
N ASP A 65 -6.78 -29.53 4.43
CA ASP A 65 -8.02 -30.13 3.92
C ASP A 65 -7.72 -31.46 3.20
N MET A 66 -6.61 -31.54 2.44
CA MET A 66 -6.16 -32.78 1.80
C MET A 66 -5.84 -33.86 2.84
N GLU A 67 -5.04 -33.55 3.86
CA GLU A 67 -4.72 -34.50 4.94
C GLU A 67 -5.99 -34.93 5.69
N THR A 68 -6.88 -33.98 5.98
CA THR A 68 -8.14 -34.22 6.71
C THR A 68 -9.09 -35.11 5.91
N GLY A 69 -9.27 -34.83 4.63
CA GLY A 69 -10.09 -35.62 3.72
C GLY A 69 -9.54 -37.03 3.54
N GLN A 70 -8.24 -37.16 3.30
CA GLN A 70 -7.54 -38.45 3.21
C GLN A 70 -7.74 -39.29 4.48
N ARG A 71 -7.55 -38.71 5.67
CA ARG A 71 -7.78 -39.43 6.93
C ARG A 71 -9.26 -39.78 7.13
N GLY A 72 -10.18 -38.89 6.76
CA GLY A 72 -11.63 -39.14 6.80
C GLY A 72 -12.04 -40.33 5.93
N TYR A 73 -11.47 -40.43 4.73
CA TYR A 73 -11.66 -41.58 3.84
C TYR A 73 -11.13 -42.88 4.44
N VAL A 74 -9.93 -42.83 5.03
CA VAL A 74 -9.32 -44.02 5.63
C VAL A 74 -10.14 -44.53 6.83
N ILE A 75 -10.74 -43.63 7.61
CA ILE A 75 -11.60 -43.97 8.74
C ILE A 75 -12.96 -44.54 8.27
N THR A 76 -13.62 -43.84 7.36
CA THR A 76 -15.03 -44.12 7.01
C THR A 76 -15.18 -45.07 5.83
N GLY A 77 -14.24 -45.05 4.89
CA GLY A 77 -14.34 -45.70 3.58
C GLY A 77 -15.31 -45.02 2.61
N GLN A 78 -15.83 -43.83 2.92
CA GLN A 78 -16.76 -43.12 2.04
C GLN A 78 -15.98 -42.20 1.09
N GLU A 79 -16.16 -42.39 -0.21
CA GLU A 79 -15.40 -41.72 -1.27
C GLU A 79 -15.50 -40.19 -1.25
N ASN A 80 -16.62 -39.65 -0.77
CA ASN A 80 -16.84 -38.20 -0.63
C ASN A 80 -15.81 -37.50 0.28
N TYR A 81 -15.17 -38.23 1.20
CA TYR A 81 -14.07 -37.66 2.00
C TYR A 81 -12.81 -37.41 1.15
N LEU A 82 -12.69 -37.97 -0.05
CA LEU A 82 -11.58 -37.70 -0.97
C LEU A 82 -11.80 -36.45 -1.82
N ASP A 83 -12.96 -35.80 -1.78
CA ASP A 83 -13.21 -34.55 -2.53
C ASP A 83 -12.18 -33.46 -2.18
N PRO A 84 -11.90 -33.16 -0.89
CA PRO A 84 -10.88 -32.16 -0.54
C PRO A 84 -9.46 -32.59 -0.92
N TYR A 85 -9.17 -33.89 -0.87
CA TYR A 85 -7.87 -34.44 -1.28
C TYR A 85 -7.62 -34.24 -2.78
N THR A 86 -8.61 -34.57 -3.60
CA THR A 86 -8.53 -34.46 -5.06
C THR A 86 -8.49 -33.00 -5.49
N ASN A 87 -9.39 -32.17 -4.95
CA ASN A 87 -9.45 -30.74 -5.26
C ASN A 87 -8.15 -30.01 -4.87
N GLY A 88 -7.60 -30.31 -3.68
CA GLY A 88 -6.37 -29.67 -3.24
C GLY A 88 -5.16 -30.03 -4.11
N LYS A 89 -5.09 -31.29 -4.57
CA LYS A 89 -4.06 -31.75 -5.50
C LYS A 89 -4.13 -31.02 -6.85
N GLU A 90 -5.33 -30.81 -7.38
CA GLU A 90 -5.54 -30.09 -8.65
C GLU A 90 -5.23 -28.59 -8.53
N GLN A 91 -5.64 -27.96 -7.43
CA GLN A 91 -5.46 -26.52 -7.22
C GLN A 91 -4.00 -26.13 -6.96
N MET A 92 -3.16 -27.06 -6.49
CA MET A 92 -1.79 -26.76 -6.10
C MET A 92 -0.95 -26.06 -7.18
N ALA A 93 -1.04 -26.52 -8.44
CA ALA A 93 -0.28 -25.93 -9.53
C ALA A 93 -0.69 -24.47 -9.77
N VAL A 94 -2.00 -24.21 -9.71
CA VAL A 94 -2.58 -22.87 -9.90
C VAL A 94 -2.16 -21.93 -8.79
N LEU A 95 -2.29 -22.36 -7.52
CA LEU A 95 -1.90 -21.54 -6.36
C LEU A 95 -0.40 -21.23 -6.36
N LYS A 96 0.43 -22.21 -6.72
CA LYS A 96 1.87 -22.02 -6.87
C LYS A 96 2.18 -20.97 -7.94
N GLU A 97 1.59 -21.07 -9.12
CA GLU A 97 1.88 -20.15 -10.23
C GLU A 97 1.42 -18.71 -9.92
N GLN A 98 0.24 -18.57 -9.31
CA GLN A 98 -0.28 -17.26 -8.87
C GLN A 98 0.65 -16.63 -7.83
N LEU A 99 1.09 -17.40 -6.83
CA LEU A 99 1.99 -16.88 -5.80
C LEU A 99 3.37 -16.57 -6.38
N ALA A 100 3.93 -17.44 -7.23
CA ALA A 100 5.22 -17.23 -7.89
C ALA A 100 5.26 -15.96 -8.75
N THR A 101 4.14 -15.61 -9.39
CA THR A 101 4.02 -14.39 -10.18
C THR A 101 4.14 -13.15 -9.30
N LEU A 102 3.48 -13.15 -8.13
CA LEU A 102 3.54 -12.03 -7.19
C LEU A 102 4.94 -11.87 -6.61
N ILE A 103 5.60 -12.96 -6.19
CA ILE A 103 6.92 -12.90 -5.54
C ILE A 103 8.11 -12.98 -6.51
N SER A 104 7.89 -12.71 -7.80
CA SER A 104 8.89 -12.92 -8.85
C SER A 104 10.17 -12.09 -8.69
N ASP A 105 10.09 -10.98 -7.96
CA ASP A 105 11.20 -10.10 -7.60
C ASP A 105 11.96 -10.55 -6.35
N ASN A 106 11.52 -11.63 -5.69
CA ASN A 106 12.06 -12.11 -4.42
C ASN A 106 12.57 -13.58 -4.52
N PRO A 107 13.86 -13.79 -4.87
CA PRO A 107 14.42 -15.12 -5.03
C PRO A 107 14.37 -16.01 -3.78
N SER A 108 14.43 -15.44 -2.57
CA SER A 108 14.36 -16.23 -1.33
C SER A 108 12.95 -16.74 -1.07
N GLN A 109 11.92 -15.93 -1.34
CA GLN A 109 10.51 -16.37 -1.27
C GLN A 109 10.19 -17.40 -2.35
N LEU A 110 10.70 -17.23 -3.58
CA LEU A 110 10.57 -18.24 -4.64
C LEU A 110 11.18 -19.59 -4.23
N LYS A 111 12.34 -19.56 -3.58
CA LYS A 111 12.99 -20.79 -3.08
C LYS A 111 12.13 -21.49 -2.02
N LEU A 112 11.57 -20.75 -1.07
CA LEU A 112 10.65 -21.30 -0.06
C LEU A 112 9.39 -21.90 -0.70
N LEU A 113 8.83 -21.24 -1.72
CA LEU A 113 7.67 -21.76 -2.45
C LEU A 113 7.99 -23.07 -3.19
N GLU A 114 9.16 -23.18 -3.81
CA GLU A 114 9.61 -24.41 -4.45
C GLU A 114 9.84 -25.55 -3.44
N ASP A 115 10.38 -25.23 -2.26
CA ASP A 115 10.56 -26.21 -1.19
C ASP A 115 9.20 -26.70 -0.67
N ILE A 116 8.23 -25.81 -0.43
CA ILE A 116 6.85 -26.16 -0.07
C ILE A 116 6.24 -27.10 -1.13
N HIS A 117 6.37 -26.76 -2.40
CA HIS A 117 5.85 -27.59 -3.50
C HIS A 117 6.50 -28.98 -3.53
N SER A 118 7.81 -29.06 -3.29
CA SER A 118 8.55 -30.31 -3.25
C SER A 118 8.12 -31.19 -2.07
N TYR A 119 7.95 -30.61 -0.88
CA TYR A 119 7.44 -31.34 0.29
C TYR A 119 6.00 -31.83 0.07
N MET A 120 5.15 -31.02 -0.57
CA MET A 120 3.78 -31.42 -0.90
C MET A 120 3.75 -32.57 -1.91
N ALA A 121 4.54 -32.49 -2.98
CA ALA A 121 4.65 -33.55 -3.96
C ALA A 121 5.15 -34.86 -3.32
N ASN A 122 6.15 -34.77 -2.43
CA ASN A 122 6.63 -35.93 -1.69
C ASN A 122 5.54 -36.48 -0.77
N TRP A 123 4.84 -35.63 -0.01
CA TRP A 123 3.76 -36.04 0.88
C TRP A 123 2.66 -36.80 0.14
N ILE A 124 2.26 -36.33 -1.05
CA ILE A 124 1.29 -37.03 -1.90
C ILE A 124 1.80 -38.43 -2.26
N GLN A 125 3.07 -38.56 -2.65
CA GLN A 125 3.64 -39.85 -3.09
C GLN A 125 3.88 -40.83 -1.94
N VAL A 126 4.35 -40.36 -0.78
CA VAL A 126 4.74 -41.23 0.33
C VAL A 126 3.60 -41.49 1.31
N ALA A 127 2.61 -40.58 1.36
CA ALA A 127 1.53 -40.68 2.32
C ALA A 127 0.13 -40.58 1.74
N GLY A 128 -0.14 -39.61 0.87
CA GLY A 128 -1.47 -39.41 0.30
C GLY A 128 -1.97 -40.61 -0.53
N GLU A 129 -1.28 -40.94 -1.61
CA GLU A 129 -1.68 -42.01 -2.54
C GLU A 129 -1.58 -43.42 -1.91
N PRO A 130 -0.50 -43.79 -1.18
CA PRO A 130 -0.36 -45.15 -0.67
C PRO A 130 -1.47 -45.52 0.32
N ILE A 131 -1.85 -44.63 1.23
CA ILE A 131 -2.85 -44.94 2.25
C ILE A 131 -4.27 -45.01 1.68
N VAL A 132 -4.56 -44.21 0.64
CA VAL A 132 -5.82 -44.28 -0.12
C VAL A 132 -5.88 -45.63 -0.85
N ALA A 133 -4.80 -46.05 -1.50
CA ALA A 133 -4.70 -47.36 -2.15
C ALA A 133 -4.88 -48.53 -1.17
N LEU A 134 -4.26 -48.47 0.01
CA LEU A 134 -4.43 -49.49 1.07
C LEU A 134 -5.90 -49.58 1.53
N ARG A 135 -6.58 -48.43 1.64
CA ARG A 135 -8.01 -48.38 1.98
C ARG A 135 -8.88 -48.96 0.87
N HIS A 136 -8.61 -48.67 -0.40
CA HIS A 136 -9.30 -49.31 -1.53
C HIS A 136 -9.13 -50.83 -1.54
N ALA A 137 -7.95 -51.33 -1.19
CA ALA A 137 -7.67 -52.76 -1.05
C ALA A 137 -8.27 -53.39 0.23
N ASN A 138 -8.90 -52.59 1.09
CA ASN A 138 -9.43 -52.98 2.39
C ASN A 138 -8.38 -53.65 3.33
N ASP A 139 -7.11 -53.27 3.19
CA ASP A 139 -5.99 -53.82 3.97
C ASP A 139 -5.82 -53.08 5.31
N LEU A 140 -6.71 -53.36 6.25
CA LEU A 140 -6.71 -52.74 7.59
C LEU A 140 -5.40 -52.97 8.39
N PRO A 141 -4.76 -54.15 8.36
CA PRO A 141 -3.45 -54.34 8.99
C PRO A 141 -2.38 -53.38 8.46
N SER A 142 -2.25 -53.23 7.14
CA SER A 142 -1.28 -52.32 6.55
C SER A 142 -1.58 -50.87 6.83
N ILE A 143 -2.86 -50.47 6.88
CA ILE A 143 -3.27 -49.11 7.30
C ILE A 143 -2.82 -48.80 8.73
N ARG A 144 -2.97 -49.75 9.66
CA ARG A 144 -2.49 -49.56 11.04
C ARG A 144 -0.97 -49.39 11.08
N GLN A 145 -0.24 -50.23 10.36
CA GLN A 145 1.22 -50.13 10.28
C GLN A 145 1.70 -48.85 9.59
N PHE A 146 0.92 -48.35 8.62
CA PHE A 146 1.22 -47.10 7.95
C PHE A 146 1.21 -45.94 8.96
N PHE A 147 0.15 -45.83 9.79
CA PHE A 147 0.06 -44.75 10.79
C PHE A 147 0.98 -44.90 12.00
N THR A 148 1.59 -46.06 12.25
CA THR A 148 2.66 -46.16 13.27
C THR A 148 3.97 -45.52 12.80
N THR A 149 4.23 -45.53 11.49
CA THR A 149 5.41 -44.91 10.88
C THR A 149 5.15 -43.45 10.44
N ASP A 150 3.91 -43.12 10.09
CA ASP A 150 3.43 -41.82 9.63
C ASP A 150 4.41 -41.11 8.66
N PRO A 151 4.67 -41.69 7.48
CA PRO A 151 5.71 -41.21 6.57
C PRO A 151 5.47 -39.76 6.09
N GLY A 152 4.23 -39.29 6.11
CA GLY A 152 3.87 -37.92 5.70
C GLY A 152 4.08 -36.87 6.79
N LYS A 153 4.27 -37.26 8.06
CA LYS A 153 4.38 -36.31 9.17
C LYS A 153 5.51 -35.29 8.95
N LYS A 154 6.67 -35.78 8.53
CA LYS A 154 7.85 -34.93 8.33
C LYS A 154 7.60 -33.88 7.26
N ASP A 155 6.96 -34.24 6.16
CA ASP A 155 6.65 -33.29 5.09
C ASP A 155 5.64 -32.25 5.55
N MET A 156 4.59 -32.65 6.27
CA MET A 156 3.62 -31.71 6.84
C MET A 156 4.27 -30.71 7.81
N ASP A 157 5.20 -31.17 8.63
CA ASP A 157 5.95 -30.28 9.53
C ASP A 157 6.85 -29.31 8.75
N GLN A 158 7.54 -29.78 7.69
CA GLN A 158 8.37 -28.94 6.83
C GLN A 158 7.53 -27.91 6.05
N ILE A 159 6.34 -28.29 5.57
CA ILE A 159 5.41 -27.38 4.89
C ILE A 159 4.96 -26.28 5.85
N ARG A 160 4.49 -26.64 7.06
CA ARG A 160 4.08 -25.65 8.08
C ARG A 160 5.22 -24.71 8.46
N GLN A 161 6.43 -25.24 8.64
CA GLN A 161 7.62 -24.44 8.94
C GLN A 161 8.00 -23.48 7.79
N SER A 162 7.96 -23.97 6.55
CA SER A 162 8.31 -23.18 5.37
C SER A 162 7.28 -22.07 5.12
N LEU A 163 5.99 -22.35 5.29
CA LEU A 163 4.91 -21.35 5.21
C LEU A 163 5.02 -20.31 6.34
N ASN A 164 5.39 -20.71 7.55
CA ASN A 164 5.62 -19.76 8.65
C ASN A 164 6.82 -18.84 8.35
N THR A 165 7.93 -19.42 7.90
CA THR A 165 9.12 -18.66 7.47
C THR A 165 8.77 -17.69 6.35
N PHE A 166 8.02 -18.15 5.34
CA PHE A 166 7.55 -17.33 4.22
C PHE A 166 6.76 -16.12 4.70
N ARG A 167 5.76 -16.33 5.58
CA ARG A 167 4.94 -15.24 6.14
C ARG A 167 5.75 -14.28 7.00
N THR A 168 6.68 -14.80 7.79
CA THR A 168 7.55 -13.97 8.64
C THR A 168 8.46 -13.07 7.80
N ASN A 169 9.02 -13.61 6.71
CA ASN A 169 9.80 -12.82 5.76
C ASN A 169 8.96 -11.74 5.09
N GLU A 170 7.71 -12.07 4.71
CA GLU A 170 6.81 -11.10 4.08
C GLU A 170 6.43 -9.98 5.05
N LEU A 171 6.08 -10.32 6.29
CA LEU A 171 5.82 -9.34 7.35
C LEU A 171 7.00 -8.38 7.56
N ALA A 172 8.23 -8.88 7.59
CA ALA A 172 9.43 -8.04 7.73
C ALA A 172 9.65 -7.12 6.52
N LEU A 173 9.34 -7.59 5.31
CA LEU A 173 9.39 -6.78 4.08
C LEU A 173 8.32 -5.69 4.11
N THR A 174 7.08 -6.02 4.48
CA THR A 174 5.97 -5.06 4.67
C THR A 174 6.33 -4.00 5.71
N GLU A 175 6.90 -4.38 6.86
CA GLU A 175 7.36 -3.44 7.88
C GLU A 175 8.42 -2.47 7.33
N THR A 176 9.38 -2.98 6.57
CA THR A 176 10.42 -2.15 5.94
C THR A 176 9.82 -1.18 4.91
N ARG A 177 8.89 -1.66 4.07
CA ARG A 177 8.20 -0.85 3.05
C ARG A 177 7.31 0.22 3.70
N THR A 178 6.60 -0.11 4.78
CA THR A 178 5.75 0.84 5.51
C THR A 178 6.57 1.91 6.24
N GLU A 179 7.72 1.57 6.83
CA GLU A 179 8.62 2.56 7.43
C GLU A 179 9.20 3.53 6.39
N ALA A 180 9.57 3.04 5.20
CA ALA A 180 10.00 3.90 4.09
C ALA A 180 8.88 4.87 3.66
N LEU A 181 7.63 4.41 3.63
CA LEU A 181 6.47 5.25 3.31
C LEU A 181 6.19 6.30 4.39
N LYS A 182 6.34 5.96 5.68
CA LYS A 182 6.24 6.92 6.78
C LYS A 182 7.31 8.02 6.69
N GLN A 183 8.53 7.67 6.27
CA GLN A 183 9.58 8.67 6.03
C GLN A 183 9.22 9.62 4.88
N LYS A 184 8.66 9.11 3.78
CA LYS A 184 8.13 9.95 2.69
C LYS A 184 7.03 10.90 3.19
N ASN A 185 6.16 10.44 4.08
CA ASN A 185 5.10 11.28 4.69
C ASN A 185 5.68 12.47 5.50
N LYS A 186 6.84 12.32 6.16
CA LYS A 186 7.52 13.44 6.84
C LYS A 186 7.98 14.53 5.87
N ILE A 187 8.45 14.15 4.68
CA ILE A 187 8.86 15.10 3.63
C ILE A 187 7.64 15.90 3.15
N LEU A 188 6.48 15.24 2.98
CA LEU A 188 5.22 15.90 2.60
C LEU A 188 4.78 16.97 3.62
N ASN A 189 4.93 16.69 4.91
CA ASN A 189 4.61 17.69 5.95
C ASN A 189 5.51 18.92 5.85
N TRP A 190 6.78 18.76 5.50
CA TRP A 190 7.69 19.91 5.27
C TRP A 190 7.32 20.72 4.03
N GLU A 191 6.88 20.06 2.95
CA GLU A 191 6.33 20.74 1.77
C GLU A 191 5.10 21.58 2.12
N LEU A 192 4.19 21.05 2.95
CA LEU A 192 3.00 21.77 3.42
C LEU A 192 3.38 23.02 4.23
N TYR A 193 4.31 22.88 5.20
CA TYR A 193 4.77 24.01 5.99
C TYR A 193 5.51 25.06 5.14
N GLY A 194 6.31 24.62 4.16
CA GLY A 194 6.97 25.52 3.21
C GLY A 194 5.97 26.29 2.33
N ALA A 195 4.95 25.61 1.82
CA ALA A 195 3.87 26.23 1.03
C ALA A 195 3.09 27.27 1.86
N LEU A 196 2.70 26.92 3.09
CA LEU A 196 2.04 27.84 4.02
C LEU A 196 2.91 29.06 4.35
N PHE A 197 4.20 28.85 4.58
CA PHE A 197 5.15 29.93 4.82
C PHE A 197 5.26 30.87 3.61
N LEU A 198 5.31 30.33 2.38
CA LEU A 198 5.37 31.15 1.17
C LEU A 198 4.08 31.96 0.94
N VAL A 199 2.91 31.34 1.11
CA VAL A 199 1.61 32.02 0.97
C VAL A 199 1.48 33.16 1.99
N THR A 200 1.84 32.91 3.26
CA THR A 200 1.78 33.92 4.32
C THR A 200 2.78 35.05 4.06
N LEU A 201 4.02 34.74 3.66
CA LEU A 201 5.03 35.74 3.32
C LEU A 201 4.57 36.65 2.17
N ILE A 202 4.05 36.07 1.09
CA ILE A 202 3.55 36.82 -0.07
C ILE A 202 2.36 37.69 0.32
N SER A 203 1.45 37.18 1.15
CA SER A 203 0.28 37.93 1.63
C SER A 203 0.69 39.14 2.49
N VAL A 204 1.67 38.98 3.37
CA VAL A 204 2.23 40.08 4.18
C VAL A 204 2.90 41.13 3.30
N ILE A 205 3.70 40.71 2.32
CA ILE A 205 4.37 41.64 1.38
C ILE A 205 3.32 42.42 0.58
N ALA A 206 2.31 41.75 0.04
CA ALA A 206 1.23 42.40 -0.69
C ALA A 206 0.48 43.42 0.19
N ALA A 207 0.16 43.07 1.43
CA ALA A 207 -0.48 43.97 2.40
C ALA A 207 0.36 45.22 2.70
N LEU A 208 1.67 45.06 2.91
CA LEU A 208 2.59 46.18 3.17
C LEU A 208 2.72 47.10 1.95
N VAL A 209 2.81 46.55 0.74
CA VAL A 209 2.87 47.33 -0.51
C VAL A 209 1.58 48.12 -0.74
N LEU A 210 0.43 47.48 -0.52
CA LEU A 210 -0.89 48.11 -0.61
C LEU A 210 -1.05 49.23 0.41
N SER A 211 -0.74 48.98 1.68
CA SER A 211 -0.80 49.96 2.76
C SER A 211 0.04 51.20 2.43
N ARG A 212 1.31 51.01 2.04
CA ARG A 212 2.20 52.11 1.64
C ARG A 212 1.67 52.87 0.42
N SER A 213 1.13 52.19 -0.58
CA SER A 213 0.60 52.82 -1.78
C SER A 213 -0.66 53.65 -1.50
N ILE A 214 -1.56 53.16 -0.65
CA ILE A 214 -2.80 53.86 -0.27
C ILE A 214 -2.45 55.11 0.55
N VAL A 215 -1.64 54.95 1.61
CA VAL A 215 -1.25 56.06 2.50
C VAL A 215 -0.52 57.17 1.74
N ARG A 216 0.39 56.81 0.82
CA ARG A 216 1.11 57.81 0.01
C ARG A 216 0.17 58.61 -0.89
N ASN A 217 -0.78 57.95 -1.54
CA ASN A 217 -1.74 58.63 -2.42
C ASN A 217 -2.70 59.53 -1.63
N ILE A 218 -3.14 59.09 -0.44
CA ILE A 218 -3.97 59.91 0.44
C ILE A 218 -3.22 61.18 0.85
N ARG A 219 -1.96 61.08 1.30
CA ARG A 219 -1.14 62.25 1.67
C ARG A 219 -0.98 63.25 0.53
N THR A 220 -0.79 62.79 -0.71
CA THR A 220 -0.71 63.69 -1.88
C THR A 220 -2.00 64.45 -2.11
N VAL A 221 -3.16 63.79 -1.93
CA VAL A 221 -4.47 64.45 -2.05
C VAL A 221 -4.70 65.42 -0.90
N THR A 222 -4.32 65.07 0.34
CA THR A 222 -4.46 65.97 1.50
C THR A 222 -3.57 67.20 1.39
N HIS A 223 -2.32 67.06 0.91
CA HIS A 223 -1.44 68.20 0.66
C HIS A 223 -1.97 69.10 -0.46
N ALA A 224 -2.49 68.54 -1.55
CA ALA A 224 -3.10 69.32 -2.63
C ALA A 224 -4.35 70.08 -2.18
N LEU A 225 -5.14 69.52 -1.25
CA LEU A 225 -6.29 70.21 -0.66
C LEU A 225 -5.87 71.35 0.28
N ASN A 226 -4.83 71.16 1.10
CA ASN A 226 -4.28 72.21 1.95
C ASN A 226 -3.61 73.35 1.15
N ASP A 227 -3.02 73.06 -0.01
CA ASP A 227 -2.46 74.09 -0.90
C ASP A 227 -3.56 74.95 -1.55
N ILE A 228 -4.78 74.41 -1.72
CA ILE A 228 -5.93 75.13 -2.30
C ILE A 228 -6.69 75.93 -1.23
N ALA A 229 -6.64 75.51 0.03
CA ALA A 229 -7.29 76.19 1.15
C ALA A 229 -6.33 76.29 2.35
N PRO A 230 -5.43 77.30 2.39
CA PRO A 230 -4.62 77.53 3.57
C PRO A 230 -5.53 77.81 4.78
N PRO A 231 -5.17 77.33 5.98
CA PRO A 231 -6.01 77.50 7.16
C PRO A 231 -6.28 78.99 7.39
N MET A 232 -7.57 79.38 7.51
CA MET A 232 -7.93 80.68 8.03
C MET A 232 -7.45 80.74 9.48
N VAL A 233 -6.36 81.46 9.70
CA VAL A 233 -5.87 81.84 11.03
C VAL A 233 -6.95 82.72 11.66
N ILE A 234 -7.54 82.25 12.75
CA ILE A 234 -8.31 83.06 13.70
C ILE A 234 -7.37 83.38 14.87
#